data_AF-A0A920QFA5-F1
#
_entry.id   AF-A0A920QFA5-F1
#
_cell.length_a   1.000
_cell.length_b   1.000
_cell.length_c   1.000
_cell.angle_alpha   90.00
_cell.angle_beta   90.00
_cell.angle_gamma   90.00
#
_symmetry.space_group_name_H-M   'P 1'
#
loop_
_entity.id
_entity.type
_entity.pdbx_description
1 polymer ?
#
loop_
_entity_poly.entity_id
_entity_poly.type
_entity_poly.pdbx_seq_one_letter_code
_entity_poly.pdbx_strand_id
1 'polypeptide(L)'
;MTLAITLLVVGLALFFFEILLPGLILGICATLTLAASVFVAYMQTEYGHLFLGITVVSITALSFGFLNFFSKYQMGRQLASTSTVGDLGIDFTDLINLTGTAYTDLRPSGKATIGANV
;
A
#
# COMPACT_ATOMS: atom_id res chain seq x y z
N MET A 1 26.47 -10.54 -22.56
CA MET A 1 26.90 -9.58 -21.51
C MET A 1 26.13 -8.26 -21.57
N THR A 2 26.30 -7.42 -22.59
CA THR A 2 25.67 -6.08 -22.68
C THR A 2 24.15 -6.11 -22.60
N LEU A 3 23.50 -7.06 -23.28
CA LEU A 3 22.04 -7.22 -23.26
C LEU A 3 21.47 -7.52 -21.87
N ALA A 4 22.16 -8.35 -21.08
CA ALA A 4 21.74 -8.65 -19.71
C ALA A 4 21.85 -7.39 -18.83
N ILE A 5 22.94 -6.63 -18.95
CA ILE A 5 23.12 -5.39 -18.19
C ILE A 5 22.04 -4.36 -18.55
N THR A 6 21.74 -4.18 -19.84
CA THR A 6 20.69 -3.23 -20.26
C THR A 6 19.31 -3.63 -19.75
N LEU A 7 18.96 -4.92 -19.80
CA LEU A 7 17.68 -5.42 -19.27
C LEU A 7 17.59 -5.23 -17.75
N LEU A 8 18.68 -5.46 -17.03
CA LEU A 8 18.75 -5.24 -15.59
C LEU A 8 18.52 -3.78 -15.22
N VAL A 9 19.21 -2.85 -15.87
CA VAL A 9 19.09 -1.41 -15.61
C VAL A 9 17.69 -0.90 -15.94
N VAL A 10 17.13 -1.30 -17.10
CA VAL A 10 15.78 -0.92 -17.51
C VAL A 10 14.74 -1.51 -16.55
N GLY A 11 14.87 -2.78 -16.19
CA GLY A 11 13.97 -3.43 -15.22
C GLY A 11 13.98 -2.75 -13.86
N LEU A 12 15.16 -2.35 -13.36
CA LEU A 12 15.30 -1.60 -12.12
C LEU A 12 14.67 -0.21 -12.21
N ALA A 13 14.88 0.50 -13.32
CA ALA A 13 14.28 1.81 -13.55
C ALA A 13 12.75 1.73 -13.58
N LEU A 14 12.18 0.73 -14.28
CA LEU A 14 10.73 0.51 -14.30
C LEU A 14 10.19 0.18 -12.90
N PHE A 15 10.91 -0.62 -12.12
CA PHE A 15 10.53 -0.94 -10.74
C PHE A 15 10.52 0.31 -9.86
N PHE A 16 11.51 1.19 -10.04
CA PHE A 16 11.54 2.49 -9.36
C PHE A 16 10.33 3.36 -9.75
N PHE A 17 9.96 3.42 -11.03
CA PHE A 17 8.78 4.18 -11.46
C PHE A 17 7.45 3.64 -10.89
N GLU A 18 7.29 2.31 -10.77
CA GLU A 18 6.11 1.71 -10.12
C GLU A 18 5.98 2.13 -8.65
N ILE A 19 7.11 2.31 -7.94
CA ILE A 19 7.09 2.80 -6.55
C ILE A 19 6.52 4.23 -6.46
N LEU A 20 6.68 5.05 -7.51
CA LEU A 20 6.09 6.40 -7.56
C LEU A 20 4.64 6.40 -8.07
N LEU A 21 4.33 5.59 -9.09
CA LEU A 21 3.00 5.45 -9.68
C LEU A 21 2.45 4.05 -9.40
N PRO A 22 1.82 3.83 -8.22
CA PRO A 22 1.25 2.53 -7.89
C PRO A 22 0.12 2.21 -8.88
N GLY A 23 0.38 1.29 -9.79
CA GLY A 23 -0.47 0.98 -10.95
C GLY A 23 -0.38 -0.46 -11.43
N LEU A 24 0.48 -1.29 -10.84
CA LEU A 24 0.75 -2.70 -11.12
C LEU A 24 1.37 -2.98 -12.50
N ILE A 25 1.01 -2.21 -13.53
CA ILE A 25 1.41 -2.42 -14.92
C ILE A 25 2.93 -2.30 -15.08
N LEU A 26 3.55 -1.26 -14.49
CA LEU A 26 4.99 -1.07 -14.55
C LEU A 26 5.71 -2.14 -13.73
N GLY A 27 5.15 -2.56 -12.61
CA GLY A 27 5.65 -3.67 -11.79
C GLY A 27 5.72 -5.01 -12.55
N ILE A 28 4.68 -5.34 -13.32
CA ILE A 28 4.68 -6.56 -14.15
C ILE A 28 5.74 -6.46 -15.25
N CYS A 29 5.80 -5.33 -15.97
CA CYS A 29 6.82 -5.11 -17.00
C CYS A 29 8.25 -5.16 -16.41
N ALA A 30 8.47 -4.54 -15.26
CA ALA A 30 9.75 -4.57 -14.55
C ALA A 30 10.16 -6.00 -14.20
N THR A 31 9.23 -6.79 -13.63
CA THR A 31 9.49 -8.18 -13.22
C THR A 31 9.83 -9.05 -14.42
N LEU A 32 9.10 -8.92 -15.53
CA LEU A 32 9.39 -9.65 -16.77
C LEU A 32 10.76 -9.28 -17.34
N THR A 33 11.11 -8.00 -17.31
CA THR A 33 12.40 -7.51 -17.82
C THR A 33 13.57 -7.99 -16.95
N LEU A 34 13.41 -8.00 -15.63
CA LEU A 34 14.40 -8.54 -14.69
C LEU A 34 14.54 -10.06 -14.82
N ALA A 35 13.44 -10.80 -15.00
CA ALA A 35 13.47 -12.23 -15.25
C ALA A 35 14.19 -12.55 -16.57
N ALA A 36 13.89 -11.80 -17.64
CA ALA A 36 14.57 -11.93 -18.93
C ALA A 36 16.07 -11.62 -18.81
N SER A 37 16.45 -10.61 -18.02
CA SER A 37 17.85 -10.31 -17.73
C SER A 37 18.58 -11.51 -17.09
N VAL A 38 17.98 -12.14 -16.07
CA VAL A 38 18.57 -13.29 -15.40
C VAL A 38 18.67 -14.48 -16.34
N PHE A 39 17.62 -14.75 -17.13
CA PHE A 39 17.63 -15.82 -18.13
C PHE A 39 18.75 -15.66 -19.16
N VAL A 40 18.91 -14.45 -19.72
CA VAL A 40 20.00 -14.14 -20.66
C VAL A 40 21.37 -14.23 -19.99
N ALA A 41 21.49 -13.85 -18.71
CA ALA A 41 22.73 -13.99 -17.96
C ALA A 41 23.13 -15.45 -17.74
N TYR A 42 22.19 -16.35 -17.45
CA TYR A 42 22.45 -17.79 -17.34
C TYR A 42 22.83 -18.43 -18.68
N MET A 43 22.25 -17.96 -19.80
CA MET A 43 22.54 -18.51 -21.12
C MET A 43 23.90 -18.06 -21.68
N GLN A 44 24.37 -16.85 -21.33
CA GLN A 44 25.58 -16.26 -21.91
C GLN A 44 26.80 -16.24 -20.98
N THR A 45 26.65 -16.57 -19.69
CA THR A 45 27.72 -16.35 -18.69
C THR A 45 27.71 -17.43 -17.61
N GLU A 46 28.89 -17.80 -17.10
CA GLU A 46 29.03 -18.67 -15.91
C GLU A 46 28.61 -17.97 -14.59
N TYR A 47 28.43 -16.65 -14.60
CA TYR A 47 28.10 -15.85 -13.41
C TYR A 47 26.59 -15.60 -13.23
N GLY A 48 25.72 -16.44 -13.79
CA GLY A 48 24.25 -16.29 -13.69
C GLY A 48 23.74 -16.15 -12.25
N HIS A 49 24.35 -16.87 -11.30
CA HIS A 49 24.03 -16.78 -9.87
C HIS A 49 24.32 -15.38 -9.28
N LEU A 50 25.35 -14.69 -9.76
CA LEU A 50 25.75 -13.37 -9.29
C LEU A 50 24.73 -12.31 -9.75
N PHE A 51 24.26 -12.43 -10.99
CA PHE A 51 23.17 -11.61 -11.53
C PHE A 51 21.85 -11.82 -10.78
N LEU A 52 21.52 -13.07 -10.44
CA LEU A 52 20.35 -13.40 -9.63
C LEU A 52 20.46 -12.79 -8.22
N GLY A 53 21.64 -12.88 -7.60
CA GLY A 53 21.90 -12.26 -6.31
C GLY A 53 21.66 -10.74 -6.35
N ILE A 54 22.18 -10.05 -7.37
CA ILE A 54 22.01 -8.61 -7.53
C ILE A 54 20.54 -8.23 -7.72
N THR A 55 19.78 -8.96 -8.55
CA THR A 55 18.35 -8.66 -8.76
C THR A 55 17.53 -8.88 -7.49
N VAL A 56 17.75 -9.98 -6.76
CA VAL A 56 17.05 -10.27 -5.50
C VAL A 56 17.39 -9.24 -4.42
N VAL A 57 18.68 -8.89 -4.27
CA VAL A 57 19.11 -7.86 -3.32
C VAL A 57 18.50 -6.52 -3.66
N SER A 58 18.47 -6.15 -4.95
CA SER A 58 17.90 -4.88 -5.39
C SER A 58 16.40 -4.79 -5.13
N ILE A 59 15.62 -5.83 -5.46
CA ILE A 59 14.17 -5.87 -5.21
C ILE A 59 13.89 -5.81 -3.70
N THR A 60 14.63 -6.59 -2.90
CA THR A 60 14.47 -6.62 -1.45
C THR A 60 14.82 -5.26 -0.83
N ALA A 61 15.93 -4.65 -1.25
CA ALA A 61 16.36 -3.34 -0.77
C ALA A 61 15.38 -2.23 -1.14
N LEU A 62 14.85 -2.22 -2.37
CA LEU A 62 13.81 -1.28 -2.79
C LEU A 62 12.51 -1.48 -2.01
N SER A 63 12.08 -2.74 -1.79
CA SER A 63 10.86 -3.04 -1.05
C SER A 63 10.96 -2.68 0.44
N PHE A 64 12.06 -3.04 1.10
CA PHE A 64 12.31 -2.66 2.50
C PHE A 64 12.58 -1.17 2.66
N GLY A 65 13.30 -0.57 1.71
CA GLY A 65 13.51 0.87 1.64
C GLY A 65 12.18 1.60 1.52
N PHE A 66 11.30 1.12 0.66
CA PHE A 66 9.94 1.63 0.54
C PHE A 66 9.14 1.43 1.81
N LEU A 67 9.14 0.25 2.45
CA LEU A 67 8.41 0.03 3.71
C LEU A 67 8.89 0.96 4.84
N ASN A 68 10.20 1.16 4.99
CA ASN A 68 10.75 2.07 6.00
C ASN A 68 10.47 3.54 5.66
N PHE A 69 10.61 3.93 4.38
CA PHE A 69 10.34 5.28 3.93
C PHE A 69 8.84 5.60 3.98
N PHE A 70 7.97 4.66 3.61
CA PHE A 70 6.51 4.74 3.64
C PHE A 70 5.96 4.66 5.07
N SER A 71 6.61 3.94 5.99
CA SER A 71 6.28 4.04 7.42
C SER A 71 6.55 5.46 7.95
N LYS A 72 7.59 6.12 7.43
CA LYS A 72 7.95 7.49 7.81
C LYS A 72 7.17 8.57 7.06
N TYR A 73 6.79 8.34 5.80
CA TYR A 73 5.95 9.21 5.00
C TYR A 73 4.48 8.90 5.29
N GLN A 74 3.77 9.83 5.91
CA GLN A 74 2.41 9.73 6.45
C GLN A 74 1.28 9.44 5.43
N MET A 75 1.50 8.60 4.41
CA MET A 75 0.53 8.28 3.36
C MET A 75 -0.35 7.07 3.71
N GLY A 76 -0.02 6.34 4.78
CA GLY A 76 -0.94 5.39 5.43
C GLY A 76 -1.95 6.06 6.36
N ARG A 77 -1.68 7.29 6.84
CA ARG A 77 -2.56 8.00 7.78
C ARG A 77 -3.76 8.69 7.11
N GLN A 78 -3.80 8.73 5.77
CA GLN A 78 -4.95 9.18 4.99
C GLN A 78 -5.86 8.02 4.55
N LEU A 79 -5.33 6.78 4.51
CA LEU A 79 -6.11 5.55 4.21
C LEU A 79 -6.54 4.81 5.47
N ALA A 80 -5.80 4.96 6.58
CA ALA A 80 -6.36 4.81 7.91
C ALA A 80 -7.30 5.99 8.14
N SER A 81 -8.46 5.90 7.49
CA SER A 81 -9.64 6.65 7.80
C SER A 81 -9.73 6.73 9.32
N THR A 82 -9.41 7.89 9.86
CA THR A 82 -9.99 8.34 11.12
C THR A 82 -11.48 8.58 10.90
N SER A 83 -12.19 7.70 10.19
CA SER A 83 -13.58 7.46 10.50
C SER A 83 -13.56 6.77 11.85
N THR A 84 -13.39 7.58 12.89
CA THR A 84 -14.21 7.44 14.07
C THR A 84 -15.60 7.14 13.55
N VAL A 85 -16.00 5.88 13.65
CA VAL A 85 -17.37 5.46 13.44
C VAL A 85 -18.15 6.18 14.54
N GLY A 86 -18.66 7.37 14.23
CA GLY A 86 -19.42 8.18 15.17
C GLY A 86 -18.83 9.52 15.64
N ASP A 87 -18.03 10.23 14.84
CA ASP A 87 -17.88 11.68 15.05
C ASP A 87 -18.71 12.43 14.01
N LEU A 88 -19.95 12.77 14.40
CA LEU A 88 -20.87 13.49 13.53
C LEU A 88 -20.62 15.00 13.54
N GLY A 89 -19.60 15.51 14.23
CA GLY A 89 -19.31 16.96 14.28
C GLY A 89 -20.48 17.80 14.82
N ILE A 90 -21.45 17.15 15.46
CA ILE A 90 -22.58 17.76 16.15
C ILE A 90 -22.24 17.75 17.62
N ASP A 91 -22.32 18.92 18.23
CA ASP A 91 -22.16 19.09 19.66
C ASP A 91 -23.33 18.41 20.39
N PHE A 92 -23.14 17.15 20.79
CA PHE A 92 -24.15 16.38 21.51
C PHE A 92 -24.32 16.84 22.96
N THR A 93 -23.62 17.88 23.41
CA THR A 93 -23.76 18.45 24.76
C THR A 93 -25.21 18.86 25.04
N ASP A 94 -25.92 19.36 24.03
CA ASP A 94 -27.34 19.74 24.13
C ASP A 94 -28.30 18.54 24.19
N LEU A 95 -27.83 17.33 23.88
CA LEU A 95 -28.61 16.09 23.96
C LEU A 95 -28.38 15.32 25.27
N ILE A 96 -27.51 15.79 26.15
CA ILE A 96 -27.24 15.18 27.45
C ILE A 96 -28.41 15.48 28.40
N ASN A 97 -29.01 14.43 28.98
CA ASN A 97 -30.24 14.46 29.80
C ASN A 97 -31.57 14.61 29.03
N LEU A 98 -31.58 14.48 27.70
CA LEU A 98 -32.83 14.39 26.95
C LEU A 98 -33.33 12.94 26.88
N THR A 99 -34.64 12.78 27.04
CA THR A 99 -35.32 11.49 26.90
C THR A 99 -35.73 11.27 25.44
N GLY A 100 -35.65 10.03 24.97
CA GLY A 100 -35.98 9.66 23.60
C GLY A 100 -36.64 8.28 23.51
N THR A 101 -37.00 7.88 22.30
CA THR A 101 -37.61 6.56 22.02
C THR A 101 -36.59 5.62 21.37
N ALA A 102 -36.48 4.41 21.91
CA ALA A 102 -35.64 3.37 21.33
C ALA A 102 -36.38 2.71 20.16
N TYR A 103 -35.75 2.68 18.98
CA TYR A 103 -36.29 2.01 17.79
C TYR A 103 -35.87 0.54 17.71
N THR A 104 -34.79 0.19 18.40
CA THR A 104 -34.24 -1.17 18.42
C THR A 104 -33.79 -1.51 19.82
N ASP A 105 -33.82 -2.79 20.18
CA ASP A 105 -33.28 -3.26 21.46
C ASP A 105 -31.81 -2.85 21.64
N LEU A 106 -31.53 -2.16 22.74
CA LEU A 106 -30.24 -1.53 23.04
C LEU A 106 -29.26 -2.53 23.68
N ARG A 107 -29.01 -3.68 23.04
CA ARG A 107 -28.16 -4.74 23.59
C ARG A 107 -27.10 -5.24 22.58
N PRO A 108 -25.80 -4.95 22.78
CA PRO A 108 -25.17 -3.91 23.61
C PRO A 108 -25.15 -2.53 22.93
N SER A 109 -25.64 -2.44 21.69
CA SER A 109 -25.75 -1.22 20.89
C SER A 109 -27.05 -1.23 20.12
N GLY A 110 -27.72 -0.08 19.99
CA GLY A 110 -28.91 0.06 19.15
C GLY A 110 -29.18 1.54 18.83
N LYS A 111 -30.28 1.80 18.12
CA LYS A 111 -30.66 3.14 17.66
C LYS A 111 -31.82 3.68 18.50
N ALA A 112 -31.66 4.91 18.97
CA ALA A 112 -32.69 5.68 19.63
C ALA A 112 -32.76 7.08 19.02
N THR A 113 -33.95 7.66 18.97
CA THR A 113 -34.16 9.04 18.53
C THR A 113 -34.34 9.91 19.77
N ILE A 114 -33.47 10.90 19.93
CA ILE A 114 -33.48 11.83 21.06
C ILE A 114 -33.93 13.20 20.54
N GLY A 115 -34.89 13.83 21.22
CA GLY A 115 -35.34 15.19 20.89
C GLY A 115 -36.32 15.32 19.71
N ALA A 116 -36.94 14.23 19.25
CA ALA A 116 -38.07 14.34 18.32
C ALA A 116 -39.28 14.92 19.06
N ASN A 117 -39.56 16.20 18.79
CA ASN A 117 -40.76 16.89 19.24
C ASN A 117 -42.00 16.07 18.81
N VAL A 118 -42.87 15.73 19.76
CA VAL A 118 -44.22 15.19 19.48
C VAL A 118 -45.16 16.36 19.20
#